data_AF-R7TGR1-F1
#
_entry.id   AF-R7TGR1-F1
#
_cell.length_a   1.000
_cell.length_b   1.000
_cell.length_c   1.000
_cell.angle_alpha   90.00
_cell.angle_beta   90.00
_cell.angle_gamma   90.00
#
_symmetry.space_group_name_H-M   'P 1'
#
loop_
_entity.id
_entity.type
_entity.pdbx_description
1 polymer ?
#
loop_
_entity_poly.entity_id
_entity_poly.type
_entity_poly.pdbx_seq_one_letter_code
_entity_poly.pdbx_strand_id
1 'polypeptide(L)'
;MTSLEYVHIPQTLFFDATEFKISFNDMDNLRAFFFARLNADNSTDENINCQSLHYVTQSRRSLTALASFSESGVTWLRHLIEQTTGFYTGSRDHTAEARANFKAEEEDGKRVVAINTHAMPSAIRSVDYQRAVVFVQDTRSAVVDHMLRKHASKLKALEDDLFKDHRRILIKYLIKGSLFEFEVFYEAWRQFFRGEAFILYEKSLKRSPKKTLQKLISFLTGSPLLEDVYACTEQHYLHNYTTPVAVPAEWEEFMGWEWEKDSLNRVRARFWSNIDEGLLRQTHYWNDAL
;
A
#
# COMPACT_ATOMS: atom_id res chain seq x y z
N MET A 1 12.50 -20.98 -49.72
CA MET A 1 12.50 -19.50 -49.83
C MET A 1 11.06 -19.05 -49.66
N THR A 2 10.67 -18.71 -48.43
CA THR A 2 9.33 -18.22 -48.09
C THR A 2 9.44 -16.74 -47.73
N SER A 3 8.81 -15.90 -48.54
CA SER A 3 8.73 -14.45 -48.35
C SER A 3 7.81 -14.13 -47.17
N LEU A 4 8.35 -13.39 -46.20
CA LEU A 4 7.61 -12.77 -45.09
C LEU A 4 6.84 -11.56 -45.62
N GLU A 5 5.52 -11.60 -45.60
CA GLU A 5 4.70 -10.40 -45.74
C GLU A 5 4.65 -9.65 -44.40
N TYR A 6 5.19 -8.43 -44.41
CA TYR A 6 5.11 -7.48 -43.31
C TYR A 6 3.69 -6.89 -43.25
N VAL A 7 2.95 -7.20 -42.19
CA VAL A 7 1.70 -6.51 -41.88
C VAL A 7 2.05 -5.17 -41.21
N HIS A 8 1.78 -4.08 -41.94
CA HIS A 8 1.96 -2.71 -41.48
C HIS A 8 0.86 -2.38 -40.45
N ILE A 9 1.23 -2.23 -39.17
CA ILE A 9 0.32 -1.74 -38.13
C ILE A 9 0.33 -0.20 -38.18
N PRO A 10 -0.80 0.49 -38.40
CA PRO A 10 -0.82 1.94 -38.50
C PRO A 10 -0.56 2.59 -37.13
N GLN A 11 0.29 3.62 -37.13
CA GLN A 11 0.84 4.32 -35.97
C GLN A 11 -0.09 5.36 -35.33
N THR A 12 -1.41 5.20 -35.42
CA THR A 12 -2.36 6.23 -34.94
C THR A 12 -3.43 5.65 -34.02
N LEU A 13 -3.05 5.41 -32.76
CA LEU A 13 -3.97 5.39 -31.62
C LEU A 13 -3.29 6.10 -30.44
N PHE A 14 -2.99 7.39 -30.62
CA PHE A 14 -2.92 8.31 -29.49
C PHE A 14 -4.37 8.54 -29.03
N PHE A 15 -4.76 7.88 -27.96
CA PHE A 15 -6.01 8.19 -27.27
C PHE A 15 -5.82 9.51 -26.51
N ASP A 16 -6.47 10.56 -27.00
CA ASP A 16 -6.61 11.82 -26.31
C ASP A 16 -7.44 11.60 -25.03
N ALA A 17 -6.87 11.99 -23.88
CA ALA A 17 -7.40 11.70 -22.55
C ALA A 17 -8.33 12.81 -22.03
N THR A 18 -8.94 13.58 -22.91
CA THR A 18 -9.89 14.64 -22.56
C THR A 18 -11.21 14.41 -23.25
N GLU A 19 -12.05 13.57 -22.66
CA GLU A 19 -13.53 13.73 -22.56
C GLU A 19 -14.18 12.39 -22.18
N PHE A 20 -14.19 12.08 -20.89
CA PHE A 20 -15.23 11.24 -20.32
C PHE A 20 -15.68 11.88 -19.00
N LYS A 21 -16.67 12.77 -19.10
CA LYS A 21 -17.36 13.31 -17.93
C LYS A 21 -18.33 12.25 -17.41
N ILE A 22 -17.87 11.45 -16.46
CA ILE A 22 -18.75 10.64 -15.62
C ILE A 22 -19.32 11.57 -14.54
N SER A 23 -20.64 11.51 -14.34
CA SER A 23 -21.36 12.27 -13.32
C SER A 23 -20.85 11.91 -11.92
N PHE A 24 -20.70 12.91 -11.05
CA PHE A 24 -20.28 12.77 -9.65
C PHE A 24 -21.10 11.70 -8.89
N ASN A 25 -22.38 11.52 -9.24
CA ASN A 25 -23.28 10.57 -8.57
C ASN A 25 -22.97 9.08 -8.88
N ASP A 26 -22.32 8.77 -10.00
CA ASP A 26 -21.99 7.36 -10.34
C ASP A 26 -20.77 6.84 -9.56
N MET A 27 -19.89 7.76 -9.14
CA MET A 27 -18.73 7.43 -8.29
C MET A 27 -19.15 7.12 -6.85
N ASP A 28 -20.17 7.81 -6.35
CA ASP A 28 -20.69 7.59 -5.00
C ASP A 28 -21.48 6.28 -4.89
N ASN A 29 -22.22 5.90 -5.93
CA ASN A 29 -22.92 4.61 -5.98
C ASN A 29 -21.97 3.40 -6.10
N LEU A 30 -20.86 3.53 -6.84
CA LEU A 30 -19.83 2.48 -6.93
C LEU A 30 -19.05 2.35 -5.62
N ARG A 31 -18.68 3.49 -5.02
CA ARG A 31 -18.12 3.50 -3.66
C ARG A 31 -19.08 2.81 -2.70
N ALA A 32 -20.37 3.16 -2.70
CA ALA A 32 -21.38 2.53 -1.85
C ALA A 32 -21.54 1.02 -2.10
N PHE A 33 -21.45 0.56 -3.35
CA PHE A 33 -21.53 -0.88 -3.69
C PHE A 33 -20.30 -1.65 -3.18
N PHE A 34 -19.10 -1.09 -3.28
CA PHE A 34 -17.89 -1.66 -2.68
C PHE A 34 -17.92 -1.58 -1.14
N PHE A 35 -18.43 -0.49 -0.56
CA PHE A 35 -18.61 -0.33 0.88
C PHE A 35 -19.62 -1.32 1.47
N ALA A 36 -20.73 -1.60 0.77
CA ALA A 36 -21.71 -2.60 1.20
C ALA A 36 -21.11 -4.02 1.26
N ARG A 37 -20.06 -4.29 0.46
CA ARG A 37 -19.39 -5.60 0.43
C ARG A 37 -18.23 -5.72 1.42
N LEU A 38 -17.64 -4.59 1.84
CA LEU A 38 -16.67 -4.53 2.93
C LEU A 38 -17.33 -4.54 4.32
N ASN A 39 -18.55 -3.99 4.44
CA ASN A 39 -19.31 -3.91 5.69
C ASN A 39 -20.20 -5.14 5.96
N ALA A 40 -19.98 -6.25 5.25
CA ALA A 40 -20.77 -7.48 5.43
C ALA A 40 -20.33 -8.33 6.63
N ASP A 41 -19.35 -7.88 7.44
CA ASP A 41 -19.12 -8.41 8.78
C ASP A 41 -19.76 -7.49 9.83
N ASN A 42 -20.87 -7.98 10.34
CA ASN A 42 -21.72 -7.32 11.32
C ASN A 42 -21.15 -7.57 12.73
N SER A 43 -20.27 -6.70 13.20
CA SER A 43 -20.04 -6.52 14.63
C SER A 43 -20.19 -5.05 14.97
N THR A 44 -21.12 -4.75 15.88
CA THR A 44 -21.17 -3.50 16.63
C THR A 44 -19.90 -3.39 17.47
N ASP A 45 -18.79 -2.97 16.85
CA ASP A 45 -17.54 -2.75 17.56
C ASP A 45 -17.62 -1.35 18.16
N GLU A 46 -17.90 -1.28 19.46
CA GLU A 46 -17.49 -0.10 20.23
C GLU A 46 -16.02 0.16 19.88
N ASN A 47 -15.64 1.41 19.61
CA ASN A 47 -14.26 1.73 19.26
C ASN A 47 -13.36 1.50 20.49
N ILE A 48 -12.93 0.26 20.72
CA ILE A 48 -12.18 -0.18 21.90
C ILE A 48 -10.77 0.38 21.79
N ASN A 49 -10.55 1.54 22.38
CA ASN A 49 -9.22 2.12 22.48
C ASN A 49 -8.40 1.36 23.53
N CYS A 50 -7.39 0.63 23.08
CA CYS A 50 -6.40 -0.01 23.94
C CYS A 50 -5.55 1.00 24.70
N GLN A 51 -5.43 2.22 24.16
CA GLN A 51 -4.83 3.37 24.82
C GLN A 51 -5.54 4.67 24.42
N SER A 52 -5.47 5.67 25.29
CA SER A 52 -5.90 7.02 24.95
C SER A 52 -5.01 7.60 23.84
N LEU A 53 -5.64 8.04 22.74
CA LEU A 53 -4.94 8.59 21.58
C LEU A 53 -4.68 10.09 21.71
N HIS A 54 -3.43 10.49 21.48
CA HIS A 54 -2.99 11.88 21.62
C HIS A 54 -2.07 12.32 20.47
N TYR A 55 -1.96 13.63 20.28
CA TYR A 55 -0.91 14.19 19.44
C TYR A 55 0.45 14.06 20.12
N VAL A 56 1.48 13.86 19.32
CA VAL A 56 2.87 13.89 19.78
C VAL A 56 3.21 15.31 20.22
N THR A 57 3.67 15.48 21.46
CA THR A 57 4.02 16.78 22.07
C THR A 57 5.50 17.14 21.91
N GLN A 58 6.34 16.19 21.46
CA GLN A 58 7.78 16.38 21.34
C GLN A 58 8.15 17.17 20.08
N SER A 59 8.65 18.40 20.26
CA SER A 59 8.99 19.32 19.16
C SER A 59 10.18 18.89 18.29
N ARG A 60 11.06 17.98 18.76
CA ARG A 60 12.29 17.57 18.08
C ARG A 60 12.23 16.21 17.39
N ARG A 61 11.04 15.70 17.09
CA ARG A 61 10.87 14.42 16.40
C ARG A 61 11.23 14.51 14.91
N SER A 62 11.72 13.40 14.35
CA SER A 62 11.84 13.20 12.91
C SER A 62 10.48 12.98 12.25
N LEU A 63 10.23 13.65 11.13
CA LEU A 63 9.09 13.38 10.26
C LEU A 63 9.25 11.96 9.69
N THR A 64 8.26 11.12 9.95
CA THR A 64 8.32 9.68 9.63
C THR A 64 7.26 9.32 8.60
N ALA A 65 7.69 8.87 7.42
CA ALA A 65 6.78 8.29 6.44
C ALA A 65 6.28 6.93 6.91
N LEU A 66 5.02 6.64 6.61
CA LEU A 66 4.46 5.31 6.54
C LEU A 66 4.17 5.04 5.06
N ALA A 67 5.19 4.55 4.35
CA ALA A 67 5.16 4.36 2.91
C ALA A 67 4.59 2.99 2.56
N SER A 68 3.56 2.97 1.71
CA SER A 68 2.92 1.73 1.25
C SER A 68 2.51 1.87 -0.22
N PHE A 69 2.60 0.79 -0.99
CA PHE A 69 2.17 0.81 -2.39
C PHE A 69 0.65 0.98 -2.51
N SER A 70 -0.12 0.18 -1.76
CA SER A 70 -1.59 0.21 -1.79
C SER A 70 -2.17 0.85 -0.53
N GLU A 71 -3.39 1.37 -0.66
CA GLU A 71 -4.15 2.07 0.39
C GLU A 71 -4.68 1.11 1.46
N SER A 72 -5.17 -0.07 1.10
CA SER A 72 -5.91 -0.94 2.05
C SER A 72 -5.06 -1.51 3.19
N GLY A 73 -3.82 -1.91 2.92
CA GLY A 73 -2.95 -2.49 3.96
C GLY A 73 -2.38 -1.45 4.93
N VAL A 74 -2.32 -0.18 4.55
CA VAL A 74 -1.81 0.87 5.45
C VAL A 74 -2.83 1.21 6.54
N THR A 75 -4.14 1.10 6.26
CA THR A 75 -5.21 1.32 7.25
C THR A 75 -5.08 0.39 8.45
N TRP A 76 -4.95 -0.92 8.21
CA TRP A 76 -4.75 -1.91 9.29
C TRP A 76 -3.50 -1.59 10.13
N LEU A 77 -2.39 -1.30 9.46
CA LEU A 77 -1.15 -0.96 10.14
C LEU A 77 -1.24 0.33 10.96
N ARG A 78 -1.97 1.34 10.46
CA ARG A 78 -2.21 2.58 11.21
C ARG A 78 -3.00 2.32 12.48
N HIS A 79 -4.06 1.52 12.43
CA HIS A 79 -4.79 1.13 13.66
C HIS A 79 -3.86 0.44 14.66
N LEU A 80 -3.04 -0.52 14.21
CA LEU A 80 -2.06 -1.16 15.09
C LEU A 80 -1.09 -0.14 15.70
N ILE A 81 -0.57 0.80 14.91
CA ILE A 81 0.34 1.85 15.40
C ILE A 81 -0.36 2.76 16.41
N GLU A 82 -1.56 3.27 16.12
CA GLU A 82 -2.27 4.17 17.03
C GLU A 82 -2.55 3.48 18.37
N GLN A 83 -3.05 2.25 18.33
CA GLN A 83 -3.44 1.50 19.53
C GLN A 83 -2.25 1.03 20.36
N THR A 84 -1.09 0.77 19.73
CA THR A 84 0.12 0.34 20.44
C THR A 84 1.01 1.49 20.91
N THR A 85 0.89 2.68 20.31
CA THR A 85 1.69 3.86 20.68
C THR A 85 0.92 4.89 21.52
N GLY A 86 -0.41 4.90 21.44
CA GLY A 86 -1.23 5.99 21.97
C GLY A 86 -1.10 7.29 21.17
N PHE A 87 -0.47 7.27 19.99
CA PHE A 87 -0.27 8.46 19.16
C PHE A 87 -1.01 8.37 17.83
N TYR A 88 -1.63 9.48 17.43
CA TYR A 88 -2.28 9.56 16.13
C TYR A 88 -1.31 9.38 14.96
N THR A 89 -1.81 8.80 13.88
CA THR A 89 -1.20 8.76 12.56
C THR A 89 -1.88 9.75 11.63
N GLY A 90 -1.11 10.36 10.75
CA GLY A 90 -1.60 11.26 9.73
C GLY A 90 -1.42 10.70 8.32
N SER A 91 -1.69 11.53 7.32
CA SER A 91 -1.61 11.14 5.91
C SER A 91 -1.23 12.36 5.06
N ARG A 92 -0.74 12.14 3.85
CA ARG A 92 -0.75 13.16 2.77
C ARG A 92 -1.65 12.78 1.61
N ASP A 93 -2.22 11.58 1.69
CA ASP A 93 -3.08 10.98 0.69
C ASP A 93 -4.47 10.80 1.31
N HIS A 94 -5.08 11.92 1.72
CA HIS A 94 -6.33 11.92 2.48
C HIS A 94 -7.49 11.41 1.62
N THR A 95 -8.20 10.40 2.12
CA THR A 95 -9.45 9.91 1.51
C THR A 95 -10.64 10.17 2.44
N ALA A 96 -11.84 10.26 1.89
CA ALA A 96 -13.06 10.42 2.69
C ALA A 96 -13.26 9.24 3.67
N GLU A 97 -12.88 8.03 3.24
CA GLU A 97 -12.87 6.83 4.06
C GLU A 97 -11.88 6.95 5.23
N ALA A 98 -10.65 7.37 4.96
CA ALA A 98 -9.63 7.52 5.99
C ALA A 98 -10.01 8.60 7.03
N ARG A 99 -10.66 9.69 6.61
CA ARG A 99 -11.17 10.72 7.54
C ARG A 99 -12.22 10.21 8.53
N ALA A 100 -12.98 9.19 8.14
CA ALA A 100 -13.96 8.57 9.03
C ALA A 100 -13.28 7.71 10.11
N ASN A 101 -12.11 7.13 9.79
CA ASN A 101 -11.42 6.17 10.65
C ASN A 101 -10.26 6.78 11.46
N PHE A 102 -9.66 7.87 10.99
CA PHE A 102 -8.48 8.50 11.61
C PHE A 102 -8.71 9.97 11.93
N LYS A 103 -8.66 10.30 13.22
CA LYS A 103 -8.93 11.66 13.71
C LYS A 103 -7.92 12.70 13.24
N ALA A 104 -6.68 12.29 13.01
CA ALA A 104 -5.60 13.16 12.54
C ALA A 104 -5.29 12.93 11.05
N GLU A 105 -6.26 12.45 10.26
CA GLU A 105 -6.05 12.14 8.85
C GLU A 105 -5.39 13.29 8.09
N GLU A 106 -5.80 14.52 8.37
CA GLU A 106 -5.35 15.75 7.69
C GLU A 106 -4.02 16.31 8.22
N GLU A 107 -3.38 15.66 9.18
CA GLU A 107 -2.11 16.12 9.74
C GLU A 107 -0.93 15.49 9.00
N ASP A 108 -0.08 16.33 8.42
CA ASP A 108 1.09 15.91 7.64
C ASP A 108 2.42 16.35 8.27
N GLY A 109 2.37 16.77 9.53
CA GLY A 109 3.47 17.32 10.30
C GLY A 109 3.96 16.43 11.44
N LYS A 110 4.81 16.99 12.29
CA LYS A 110 5.46 16.26 13.40
C LYS A 110 4.56 16.01 14.62
N ARG A 111 3.28 16.38 14.55
CA ARG A 111 2.27 16.17 15.60
C ARG A 111 1.72 14.74 15.61
N VAL A 112 1.97 13.96 14.56
CA VAL A 112 1.60 12.55 14.44
C VAL A 112 2.84 11.66 14.48
N VAL A 113 2.66 10.39 14.85
CA VAL A 113 3.77 9.43 14.97
C VAL A 113 4.30 9.00 13.59
N ALA A 114 3.43 8.86 12.60
CA ALA A 114 3.81 8.57 11.23
C ALA A 114 2.77 9.13 10.26
N ILE A 115 3.18 9.39 9.02
CA ILE A 115 2.35 9.99 7.97
C ILE A 115 2.25 9.00 6.82
N ASN A 116 1.04 8.49 6.57
CA ASN A 116 0.76 7.66 5.40
C ASN A 116 1.13 8.40 4.12
N THR A 117 1.82 7.71 3.22
CA THR A 117 2.05 8.23 1.88
C THR A 117 2.20 7.15 0.80
N HIS A 118 1.66 7.44 -0.38
CA HIS A 118 1.87 6.71 -1.62
C HIS A 118 2.86 7.41 -2.56
N ALA A 119 3.43 8.56 -2.13
CA ALA A 119 4.42 9.28 -2.89
C ALA A 119 5.74 8.49 -2.96
N MET A 120 6.37 8.51 -4.12
CA MET A 120 7.66 7.89 -4.36
C MET A 120 8.74 8.97 -4.42
N PRO A 121 9.87 8.79 -3.69
CA PRO A 121 11.05 9.62 -3.90
C PRO A 121 11.65 9.32 -5.29
N SER A 122 12.33 10.28 -5.89
CA SER A 122 13.02 10.10 -7.17
C SER A 122 14.31 10.90 -7.21
N ALA A 123 15.14 10.69 -8.23
CA ALA A 123 16.38 11.41 -8.43
C ALA A 123 16.21 12.95 -8.48
N ILE A 124 15.03 13.42 -8.91
CA ILE A 124 14.71 14.85 -9.05
C ILE A 124 13.70 15.36 -8.01
N ARG A 125 13.08 14.46 -7.24
CA ARG A 125 12.07 14.80 -6.23
C ARG A 125 12.38 14.05 -4.95
N SER A 126 13.05 14.72 -4.02
CA SER A 126 13.21 14.20 -2.66
C SER A 126 11.89 14.29 -1.90
N VAL A 127 11.69 13.35 -0.99
CA VAL A 127 10.70 13.49 0.09
C VAL A 127 11.37 14.17 1.28
N ASP A 128 10.59 14.92 2.07
CA ASP A 128 11.06 15.67 3.25
C ASP A 128 11.12 14.84 4.54
N TYR A 129 10.70 13.56 4.47
CA TYR A 129 10.79 12.62 5.59
C TYR A 129 12.24 12.35 5.99
N GLN A 130 12.52 12.35 7.30
CA GLN A 130 13.83 11.94 7.83
C GLN A 130 13.87 10.44 8.19
N ARG A 131 12.70 9.83 8.38
CA ARG A 131 12.55 8.41 8.68
C ARG A 131 11.43 7.81 7.84
N ALA A 132 11.47 6.51 7.59
CA ALA A 132 10.40 5.82 6.88
C ALA A 132 10.16 4.43 7.45
N VAL A 133 8.90 4.09 7.69
CA VAL A 133 8.43 2.72 7.72
C VAL A 133 7.98 2.40 6.30
N VAL A 134 8.70 1.50 5.63
CA VAL A 134 8.31 1.01 4.29
C VAL A 134 7.54 -0.29 4.50
N PHE A 135 6.23 -0.23 4.34
CA PHE A 135 5.33 -1.35 4.54
C PHE A 135 5.19 -2.15 3.24
N VAL A 136 5.59 -3.42 3.30
CA VAL A 136 5.61 -4.35 2.19
C VAL A 136 4.49 -5.34 2.39
N GLN A 137 3.42 -5.12 1.62
CA GLN A 137 2.24 -5.99 1.60
C GLN A 137 2.48 -7.24 0.74
N ASP A 138 1.59 -8.20 0.89
CA ASP A 138 1.41 -9.26 -0.08
C ASP A 138 1.22 -8.67 -1.49
N THR A 139 2.06 -9.07 -2.44
CA THR A 139 2.11 -8.44 -3.77
C THR A 139 0.80 -8.57 -4.51
N ARG A 140 0.20 -9.76 -4.51
CA ARG A 140 -1.10 -9.97 -5.15
C ARG A 140 -2.17 -9.08 -4.57
N SER A 141 -2.30 -9.08 -3.25
CA SER A 141 -3.32 -8.28 -2.55
C SER A 141 -3.14 -6.78 -2.86
N ALA A 142 -1.90 -6.30 -2.81
CA ALA A 142 -1.56 -4.90 -3.07
C ALA A 142 -1.78 -4.49 -4.54
N VAL A 143 -1.40 -5.34 -5.49
CA VAL A 143 -1.58 -5.09 -6.94
C VAL A 143 -3.07 -5.08 -7.31
N VAL A 144 -3.84 -6.01 -6.77
CA VAL A 144 -5.29 -6.07 -6.98
C VAL A 144 -5.96 -4.82 -6.40
N ASP A 145 -5.69 -4.48 -5.14
CA ASP A 145 -6.28 -3.30 -4.50
C ASP A 145 -5.95 -2.01 -5.27
N HIS A 146 -4.67 -1.83 -5.64
CA HIS A 146 -4.22 -0.68 -6.43
C HIS A 146 -4.91 -0.62 -7.79
N MET A 147 -4.99 -1.74 -8.50
CA MET A 147 -5.67 -1.82 -9.80
C MET A 147 -7.15 -1.46 -9.66
N LEU A 148 -7.85 -2.05 -8.69
CA LEU A 148 -9.28 -1.84 -8.46
C LEU A 148 -9.58 -0.38 -8.15
N ARG A 149 -8.75 0.29 -7.37
CA ARG A 149 -8.91 1.72 -7.05
C ARG A 149 -8.53 2.62 -8.23
N LYS A 150 -7.33 2.45 -8.78
CA LYS A 150 -6.78 3.31 -9.85
C LYS A 150 -7.53 3.16 -11.17
N HIS A 151 -8.02 1.97 -11.47
CA HIS A 151 -8.65 1.64 -12.74
C HIS A 151 -10.14 1.31 -12.62
N ALA A 152 -10.79 1.69 -11.52
CA ALA A 152 -12.22 1.42 -11.26
C ALA A 152 -13.12 1.73 -12.47
N SER A 153 -12.97 2.92 -13.06
CA SER A 153 -13.77 3.35 -14.21
C SER A 153 -13.50 2.51 -15.47
N LYS A 154 -12.23 2.18 -15.73
CA LYS A 154 -11.84 1.32 -16.86
C LYS A 154 -12.39 -0.08 -16.66
N LEU A 155 -12.26 -0.64 -15.46
CA LEU A 155 -12.76 -1.96 -15.12
C LEU A 155 -14.28 -2.05 -15.28
N LYS A 156 -15.02 -1.02 -14.83
CA LYS A 156 -16.47 -0.93 -15.08
C LYS A 156 -16.79 -0.89 -16.57
N ALA A 157 -16.03 -0.13 -17.37
CA ALA A 157 -16.24 -0.10 -18.82
C ALA A 157 -16.02 -1.48 -19.47
N LEU A 158 -15.09 -2.30 -18.95
CA LEU A 158 -14.83 -3.65 -19.45
C LEU A 158 -15.97 -4.63 -19.17
N GLU A 159 -16.94 -4.29 -18.30
CA GLU A 159 -18.13 -5.11 -18.05
C GLU A 159 -19.12 -5.09 -19.23
N ASP A 160 -19.02 -4.09 -20.11
CA ASP A 160 -19.81 -3.99 -21.33
C ASP A 160 -19.51 -5.16 -22.29
N ASP A 161 -20.57 -5.65 -22.96
CA ASP A 161 -20.49 -6.75 -23.93
C ASP A 161 -19.58 -6.41 -25.13
N LEU A 162 -19.42 -5.14 -25.46
CA LEU A 162 -18.49 -4.65 -26.50
C LEU A 162 -17.06 -5.12 -26.24
N PHE A 163 -16.67 -5.29 -24.98
CA PHE A 163 -15.32 -5.71 -24.62
C PHE A 163 -15.20 -7.20 -24.32
N LYS A 164 -16.27 -8.00 -24.41
CA LYS A 164 -16.28 -9.41 -23.97
C LYS A 164 -15.09 -10.22 -24.51
N ASP A 165 -14.79 -10.10 -25.79
CA ASP A 165 -13.70 -10.84 -26.45
C ASP A 165 -12.29 -10.33 -26.07
N HIS A 166 -12.18 -9.07 -25.66
CA HIS A 166 -10.91 -8.41 -25.33
C HIS A 166 -10.68 -8.22 -23.83
N ARG A 167 -11.73 -8.40 -22.99
CA ARG A 167 -11.75 -8.16 -21.54
C ARG A 167 -10.58 -8.82 -20.86
N ARG A 168 -10.32 -10.08 -21.21
CA ARG A 168 -9.21 -10.87 -20.66
C ARG A 168 -7.84 -10.24 -20.93
N ILE A 169 -7.59 -9.77 -22.15
CA ILE A 169 -6.31 -9.18 -22.56
C ILE A 169 -6.13 -7.81 -21.88
N LEU A 170 -7.21 -7.01 -21.83
CA LEU A 170 -7.21 -5.68 -21.23
C LEU A 170 -6.96 -5.74 -19.71
N ILE A 171 -7.63 -6.66 -19.01
CA ILE A 171 -7.38 -6.90 -17.58
C ILE A 171 -5.91 -7.33 -17.36
N LYS A 172 -5.38 -8.26 -18.17
CA LYS A 172 -3.96 -8.66 -18.10
C LYS A 172 -3.00 -7.49 -18.29
N TYR A 173 -3.33 -6.55 -19.17
CA TYR A 173 -2.51 -5.35 -19.36
C TYR A 173 -2.52 -4.45 -18.12
N LEU A 174 -3.70 -4.23 -17.51
CA LEU A 174 -3.82 -3.44 -16.27
C LEU A 174 -3.01 -4.07 -15.13
N ILE A 175 -3.12 -5.39 -14.94
CA ILE A 175 -2.36 -6.13 -13.93
C ILE A 175 -0.85 -5.96 -14.13
N LYS A 176 -0.35 -6.16 -15.37
CA LYS A 176 1.08 -5.98 -15.67
C LYS A 176 1.55 -4.56 -15.39
N GLY A 177 0.73 -3.56 -15.71
CA GLY A 177 1.02 -2.16 -15.38
C GLY A 177 1.08 -1.92 -13.87
N SER A 178 0.08 -2.39 -13.12
CA SER A 178 0.05 -2.27 -11.65
C SER A 178 1.20 -3.01 -10.97
N LEU A 179 1.61 -4.16 -11.50
CA LEU A 179 2.77 -4.90 -11.03
C LEU A 179 4.07 -4.13 -11.29
N PHE A 180 4.24 -3.55 -12.47
CA PHE A 180 5.39 -2.70 -12.76
C PHE A 180 5.45 -1.50 -11.79
N GLU A 181 4.31 -0.85 -11.54
CA GLU A 181 4.23 0.24 -10.57
C GLU A 181 4.59 -0.21 -9.15
N PHE A 182 4.17 -1.42 -8.73
CA PHE A 182 4.57 -2.03 -7.46
C PHE A 182 6.10 -2.16 -7.38
N GLU A 183 6.75 -2.70 -8.41
CA GLU A 183 8.21 -2.85 -8.44
C GLU A 183 8.92 -1.49 -8.34
N VAL A 184 8.48 -0.50 -9.14
CA VAL A 184 9.07 0.84 -9.15
C VAL A 184 8.83 1.56 -7.82
N PHE A 185 7.66 1.39 -7.19
CA PHE A 185 7.34 2.01 -5.89
C PHE A 185 8.37 1.64 -4.84
N TYR A 186 8.54 0.34 -4.60
CA TYR A 186 9.50 -0.10 -3.62
C TYR A 186 10.89 0.33 -4.04
N GLU A 187 11.31 0.03 -5.29
CA GLU A 187 12.63 0.38 -5.82
C GLU A 187 13.00 1.84 -5.58
N ALA A 188 12.08 2.76 -5.81
CA ALA A 188 12.26 4.18 -5.56
C ALA A 188 12.60 4.48 -4.09
N TRP A 189 11.84 3.90 -3.15
CA TRP A 189 12.12 4.05 -1.72
C TRP A 189 13.48 3.48 -1.30
N ARG A 190 13.97 2.40 -1.92
CA ARG A 190 15.35 1.92 -1.66
C ARG A 190 16.41 2.82 -2.27
N GLN A 191 16.23 3.20 -3.53
CA GLN A 191 17.27 3.89 -4.30
C GLN A 191 17.42 5.35 -3.88
N PHE A 192 16.32 6.04 -3.60
CA PHE A 192 16.30 7.49 -3.47
C PHE A 192 16.06 7.98 -2.05
N PHE A 193 15.47 7.17 -1.16
CA PHE A 193 15.34 7.56 0.24
C PHE A 193 16.69 7.47 0.97
N ARG A 194 17.08 8.55 1.65
CA ARG A 194 18.36 8.67 2.36
C ARG A 194 18.22 8.74 3.89
N GLY A 195 16.98 8.74 4.39
CA GLY A 195 16.70 8.74 5.82
C GLY A 195 16.85 7.37 6.46
N GLU A 196 16.54 7.30 7.75
CA GLU A 196 16.51 6.05 8.50
C GLU A 196 15.26 5.24 8.09
N ALA A 197 15.43 4.03 7.58
CA ALA A 197 14.31 3.22 7.13
C ALA A 197 14.12 1.95 7.98
N PHE A 198 12.87 1.61 8.26
CA PHE A 198 12.43 0.36 8.83
C PHE A 198 11.55 -0.35 7.81
N ILE A 199 11.99 -1.53 7.37
CA ILE A 199 11.20 -2.34 6.46
C ILE A 199 10.27 -3.23 7.29
N LEU A 200 8.97 -3.12 7.03
CA LEU A 200 7.96 -3.94 7.68
C LEU A 200 7.26 -4.81 6.63
N TYR A 201 7.39 -6.13 6.75
CA TYR A 201 6.63 -7.05 5.93
C TYR A 201 5.33 -7.45 6.61
N GLU A 202 4.24 -7.42 5.84
CA GLU A 202 2.94 -7.94 6.26
C GLU A 202 3.05 -9.40 6.73
N LYS A 203 3.76 -10.25 5.98
CA LYS A 203 3.96 -11.66 6.34
C LYS A 203 4.63 -11.83 7.71
N SER A 204 5.58 -10.97 8.04
CA SER A 204 6.31 -11.02 9.31
C SER A 204 5.48 -10.51 10.47
N LEU A 205 4.65 -9.51 10.21
CA LEU A 205 3.64 -9.03 11.16
C LEU A 205 2.59 -10.11 11.44
N LYS A 206 2.13 -10.85 10.42
CA LYS A 206 1.20 -11.97 10.60
C LYS A 206 1.83 -13.19 11.29
N ARG A 207 3.09 -13.51 10.98
CA ARG A 207 3.78 -14.71 11.52
C ARG A 207 4.23 -14.54 12.97
N SER A 208 4.74 -13.37 13.32
CA SER A 208 5.35 -13.09 14.63
C SER A 208 4.90 -11.71 15.15
N PRO A 209 3.59 -11.49 15.35
CA PRO A 209 3.00 -10.17 15.56
C PRO A 209 3.64 -9.39 16.71
N LYS A 210 3.69 -9.97 17.91
CA LYS A 210 4.32 -9.36 19.09
C LYS A 210 5.74 -8.85 18.82
N LYS A 211 6.60 -9.72 18.30
CA LYS A 211 8.01 -9.41 18.04
C LYS A 211 8.16 -8.34 16.97
N THR A 212 7.35 -8.41 15.92
CA THR A 212 7.37 -7.46 14.82
C THR A 212 6.88 -6.09 15.28
N LEU A 213 5.79 -6.03 16.05
CA LEU A 213 5.29 -4.79 16.67
C LEU A 213 6.30 -4.22 17.65
N GLN A 214 6.90 -5.01 18.53
CA GLN A 214 7.96 -4.53 19.43
C GLN A 214 9.09 -3.79 18.70
N LYS A 215 9.56 -4.35 17.58
CA LYS A 215 10.58 -3.69 16.73
C LYS A 215 10.06 -2.40 16.09
N LEU A 216 8.85 -2.44 15.53
CA LEU A 216 8.21 -1.28 14.90
C LEU A 216 8.01 -0.13 15.89
N ILE A 217 7.48 -0.43 17.07
CA ILE A 217 7.21 0.57 18.11
C ILE A 217 8.50 1.12 18.68
N SER A 218 9.50 0.28 18.93
CA SER A 218 10.83 0.74 19.31
C SER A 218 11.43 1.67 18.25
N PHE A 219 11.29 1.35 16.95
CA PHE A 219 11.68 2.26 15.88
C PHE A 219 10.87 3.57 15.95
N LEU A 220 9.54 3.50 16.00
CA LEU A 220 8.68 4.68 15.95
C LEU A 220 8.87 5.59 17.16
N THR A 221 8.89 5.09 18.38
CA THR A 221 8.79 5.89 19.61
C THR A 221 10.08 5.87 20.46
N GLY A 222 11.00 4.94 20.20
CA GLY A 222 12.14 4.68 21.08
C GLY A 222 11.76 3.98 22.40
N SER A 223 10.47 3.67 22.59
CA SER A 223 9.94 3.05 23.82
C SER A 223 9.54 1.59 23.58
N PRO A 224 9.57 0.73 24.62
CA PRO A 224 9.12 -0.65 24.49
C PRO A 224 7.60 -0.73 24.34
N LEU A 225 7.12 -1.77 23.64
CA LEU A 225 5.70 -2.14 23.62
C LEU A 225 5.31 -2.74 24.97
N LEU A 226 4.29 -2.17 25.61
CA LEU A 226 3.75 -2.66 26.87
C LEU A 226 2.91 -3.92 26.65
N GLU A 227 2.96 -4.85 27.62
CA GLU A 227 2.33 -6.17 27.52
C GLU A 227 0.81 -6.12 27.54
N ASP A 228 0.24 -5.27 28.40
CA ASP A 228 -1.20 -5.02 28.51
C ASP A 228 -1.77 -4.40 27.22
N VAL A 229 -1.04 -3.45 26.65
CA VAL A 229 -1.38 -2.81 25.37
C VAL A 229 -1.33 -3.81 24.23
N TYR A 230 -0.30 -4.65 24.19
CA TYR A 230 -0.21 -5.71 23.19
C TYR A 230 -1.38 -6.69 23.31
N ALA A 231 -1.71 -7.14 24.52
CA ALA A 231 -2.81 -8.09 24.73
C ALA A 231 -4.15 -7.53 24.23
N CYS A 232 -4.46 -6.26 24.52
CA CYS A 232 -5.65 -5.60 23.98
C CYS A 232 -5.59 -5.48 22.44
N THR A 233 -4.46 -5.04 21.90
CA THR A 233 -4.30 -4.87 20.45
C THR A 233 -4.44 -6.20 19.70
N GLU A 234 -3.88 -7.27 20.26
CA GLU A 234 -3.99 -8.64 19.74
C GLU A 234 -5.45 -9.09 19.69
N GLN A 235 -6.20 -8.85 20.76
CA GLN A 235 -7.59 -9.24 20.88
C GLN A 235 -8.52 -8.52 19.87
N HIS A 236 -8.29 -7.22 19.63
CA HIS A 236 -9.26 -6.37 18.92
C HIS A 236 -8.84 -5.97 17.50
N TYR A 237 -7.54 -5.83 17.23
CA TYR A 237 -7.06 -5.21 15.98
C TYR A 237 -6.20 -6.14 15.13
N LEU A 238 -5.48 -7.07 15.75
CA LEU A 238 -4.51 -7.89 15.03
C LEU A 238 -5.19 -8.85 14.04
N HIS A 239 -6.38 -9.34 14.38
CA HIS A 239 -7.18 -10.23 13.55
C HIS A 239 -8.15 -9.50 12.63
N ASN A 240 -8.29 -8.19 12.77
CA ASN A 240 -9.14 -7.32 11.95
C ASN A 240 -8.33 -6.68 10.82
N TYR A 241 -7.62 -7.49 10.05
CA TYR A 241 -6.97 -7.00 8.84
C TYR A 241 -8.04 -6.76 7.77
N THR A 242 -7.90 -5.67 7.01
CA THR A 242 -8.77 -5.40 5.86
C THR A 242 -8.82 -6.66 4.99
N THR A 243 -10.01 -7.24 4.82
CA THR A 243 -10.21 -8.42 3.99
C THR A 243 -9.62 -8.10 2.61
N PRO A 244 -8.72 -8.94 2.05
CA PRO A 244 -8.18 -8.72 0.72
C PRO A 244 -9.34 -8.47 -0.23
N VAL A 245 -9.24 -7.42 -1.05
CA VAL A 245 -10.33 -7.11 -1.97
C VAL A 245 -10.62 -8.34 -2.82
N ALA A 246 -11.84 -8.86 -2.70
CA ALA A 246 -12.20 -10.13 -3.32
C ALA A 246 -12.00 -10.02 -4.83
N VAL A 247 -11.06 -10.80 -5.35
CA VAL A 247 -10.82 -10.90 -6.79
C VAL A 247 -11.99 -11.69 -7.38
N PRO A 248 -12.65 -11.20 -8.45
CA PRO A 248 -13.65 -11.98 -9.16
C PRO A 248 -13.07 -13.35 -9.56
N ALA A 249 -13.81 -14.44 -9.34
CA ALA A 249 -13.33 -15.79 -9.61
C ALA A 249 -12.90 -15.98 -11.08
N GLU A 250 -13.51 -15.25 -11.99
CA GLU A 250 -13.10 -15.22 -13.39
C GLU A 250 -11.66 -14.66 -13.56
N TRP A 251 -11.28 -13.65 -12.78
CA TRP A 251 -9.92 -13.08 -12.84
C TRP A 251 -8.90 -14.07 -12.30
N GLU A 252 -9.25 -14.84 -11.26
CA GLU A 252 -8.39 -15.88 -10.70
C GLU A 252 -7.93 -16.90 -11.75
N GLU A 253 -8.85 -17.36 -12.58
CA GLU A 253 -8.58 -18.30 -13.67
C GLU A 253 -7.73 -17.63 -14.77
N PHE A 254 -8.01 -16.37 -15.10
CA PHE A 254 -7.32 -15.68 -16.19
C PHE A 254 -5.92 -15.18 -15.83
N MET A 255 -5.71 -14.83 -14.55
CA MET A 255 -4.49 -14.21 -14.05
C MET A 255 -3.30 -15.14 -14.16
N GLY A 256 -3.46 -16.45 -13.88
CA GLY A 256 -2.36 -17.41 -13.92
C GLY A 256 -1.15 -16.89 -13.15
N TRP A 257 -1.27 -16.81 -11.82
CA TRP A 257 -0.35 -16.13 -10.88
C TRP A 257 1.11 -16.63 -10.84
N GLU A 258 1.56 -17.40 -11.84
CA GLU A 258 2.97 -17.78 -12.01
C GLU A 258 3.90 -16.55 -12.08
N TRP A 259 3.46 -15.47 -12.72
CA TRP A 259 4.23 -14.22 -12.80
C TRP A 259 4.37 -13.50 -11.46
N GLU A 260 3.49 -13.78 -10.49
CA GLU A 260 3.57 -13.23 -9.14
C GLU A 260 4.83 -13.72 -8.44
N LYS A 261 5.15 -15.02 -8.59
CA LYS A 261 6.40 -15.59 -8.07
C LYS A 261 7.60 -14.93 -8.72
N ASP A 262 7.60 -14.73 -10.03
CA ASP A 262 8.72 -14.11 -10.74
C ASP A 262 8.92 -12.64 -10.41
N SER A 263 7.84 -11.85 -10.27
CA SER A 263 7.96 -10.45 -9.85
C SER A 263 8.30 -10.31 -8.37
N LEU A 264 7.67 -11.08 -7.48
CA LEU A 264 8.11 -11.16 -6.09
C LEU A 264 9.56 -11.59 -5.99
N ASN A 265 10.02 -12.54 -6.82
CA ASN A 265 11.40 -12.98 -6.87
C ASN A 265 12.32 -11.92 -7.50
N ARG A 266 11.86 -11.10 -8.46
CA ARG A 266 12.64 -9.97 -9.00
C ARG A 266 12.77 -8.85 -7.99
N VAL A 267 11.68 -8.46 -7.34
CA VAL A 267 11.70 -7.52 -6.22
C VAL A 267 12.55 -8.13 -5.10
N ARG A 268 12.47 -9.42 -4.78
CA ARG A 268 13.37 -10.09 -3.80
C ARG A 268 14.82 -10.13 -4.20
N ALA A 269 15.14 -10.47 -5.43
CA ALA A 269 16.51 -10.53 -5.89
C ALA A 269 17.15 -9.14 -5.97
N ARG A 270 16.38 -8.11 -6.38
CA ARG A 270 16.90 -6.74 -6.54
C ARG A 270 16.83 -5.95 -5.24
N PHE A 271 15.68 -5.97 -4.58
CA PHE A 271 15.41 -5.18 -3.38
C PHE A 271 15.90 -5.86 -2.10
N TRP A 272 15.84 -7.19 -2.05
CA TRP A 272 15.86 -7.95 -0.80
C TRP A 272 17.06 -8.91 -0.62
N SER A 273 18.04 -8.95 -1.54
CA SER A 273 19.20 -9.87 -1.41
C SER A 273 20.13 -9.56 -0.22
N ASN A 274 20.02 -8.38 0.38
CA ASN A 274 20.90 -7.90 1.47
C ASN A 274 20.14 -7.34 2.70
N ILE A 275 18.81 -7.52 2.81
CA ILE A 275 18.02 -6.92 3.89
C ILE A 275 17.45 -8.00 4.79
N ASP A 276 18.23 -8.39 5.80
CA ASP A 276 17.67 -9.01 7.01
C ASP A 276 16.67 -8.04 7.65
N GLU A 277 15.55 -8.56 8.18
CA GLU A 277 14.55 -7.77 8.88
C GLU A 277 15.16 -6.90 9.99
N GLY A 278 15.34 -5.60 9.73
CA GLY A 278 15.99 -4.69 10.66
C GLY A 278 16.10 -3.26 10.16
N LEU A 279 16.68 -2.43 11.03
CA LEU A 279 16.98 -1.02 10.76
C LEU A 279 17.94 -0.92 9.57
N LEU A 280 17.53 -0.26 8.49
CA LEU A 280 18.46 0.23 7.50
C LEU A 280 19.06 1.52 8.05
N ARG A 281 20.17 1.41 8.77
CA ARG A 281 21.13 2.53 8.76
C ARG A 281 21.85 2.41 7.43
N GLN A 282 21.55 3.30 6.47
CA GLN A 282 22.47 3.52 5.36
C GLN A 282 23.76 4.15 5.93
N THR A 283 24.55 3.39 6.66
CA THR A 283 25.97 3.70 6.82
C THR A 283 26.57 3.54 5.44
N HIS A 284 27.15 4.63 4.93
CA HIS A 284 27.78 4.76 3.63
C HIS A 284 28.40 3.45 3.11
N TYR A 285 27.69 2.78 2.21
CA TYR A 285 28.30 1.85 1.24
C TYR A 285 27.98 2.39 -0.15
N TRP A 286 28.73 3.42 -0.52
CA TRP A 286 29.01 3.73 -1.92
C TRP A 286 30.46 3.31 -2.16
N ASN A 287 30.67 2.66 -3.29
CA ASN A 287 31.93 2.13 -3.81
C ASN A 287 32.37 0.81 -3.16
N ASP A 288 31.96 -0.30 -3.78
CA ASP A 288 32.90 -1.30 -4.33
C ASP A 288 32.09 -2.53 -4.80
N ALA A 289 31.85 -2.60 -6.12
CA ALA A 289 31.88 -3.84 -6.89
C ALA A 289 31.53 -3.53 -8.35
N LEU A 290 32.54 -3.78 -9.20
CA LEU A 290 32.44 -4.04 -10.63
C LEU A 290 31.41 -5.16 -10.93
#